data_AF-T1AWC9-F1
#
_entry.id   AF-T1AWC9-F1
#
_cell.length_a   1.000
_cell.length_b   1.000
_cell.length_c   1.000
_cell.angle_alpha   90.00
_cell.angle_beta   90.00
_cell.angle_gamma   90.00
#
_symmetry.space_group_name_H-M   'P 1'
#
loop_
_entity.id
_entity.type
_entity.pdbx_description
1 polymer ?
#
loop_
_entity_poly.entity_id
_entity_poly.type
_entity_poly.pdbx_seq_one_letter_code
_entity_poly.pdbx_strand_id
1 'polypeptide(L)'
;MTTHTLEVWGDLACFTRPEMKVERFSYPVITPSAARGIFDAIYWDGKREGSRIRPYFHWQITRVEVLEMPRYIALRRNEVKDIVPGAATLNKWMSGAQAPEPLWADGGKDDLGTDQKGRTQRQTMALKNVRYRLHARIVPKSGNDPAKLNACFVRRAKHGKCFQQPYFGCREFPAFFEYVEDPQAQPATPIALDQNLGLMLYDVFDLRCEVIDDRDKPSISLFEAKLIGGVMGVPAYSDAAVKKLGELEHVASTHGIRRTTRFGAGFQDPRNTLAH
;
A
#
# COMPACT_ATOMS: atom_id res chain seq x y z
N MET A 1 -19.35 -17.02 -7.76
CA MET A 1 -18.89 -15.68 -7.38
C MET A 1 -18.51 -14.92 -8.65
N THR A 2 -19.07 -13.73 -8.86
CA THR A 2 -18.80 -12.89 -10.03
C THR A 2 -17.38 -12.34 -9.98
N THR A 3 -16.66 -12.41 -11.10
CA THR A 3 -15.34 -11.76 -11.26
C THR A 3 -15.53 -10.48 -12.04
N HIS A 4 -14.95 -9.40 -11.53
CA HIS A 4 -14.91 -8.11 -12.17
C HIS A 4 -13.51 -7.80 -12.67
N THR A 5 -13.44 -7.20 -13.85
CA THR A 5 -12.18 -6.86 -14.50
C THR A 5 -12.11 -5.35 -14.71
N LEU A 6 -11.01 -4.75 -14.25
CA LEU A 6 -10.66 -3.38 -14.53
C LEU A 6 -9.38 -3.34 -15.35
N GLU A 7 -9.37 -2.52 -16.38
CA GLU A 7 -8.11 -2.06 -16.95
C GLU A 7 -7.72 -0.76 -16.26
N VAL A 8 -6.46 -0.65 -15.83
CA VAL A 8 -5.97 0.51 -15.08
C VAL A 8 -4.63 0.97 -15.63
N TRP A 9 -4.40 2.28 -15.71
CA TRP A 9 -3.17 2.85 -16.23
C TRP A 9 -2.84 4.21 -15.63
N GLY A 10 -1.58 4.62 -15.76
CA GLY A 10 -1.08 5.88 -15.23
C GLY A 10 0.39 6.09 -15.55
N ASP A 11 0.82 7.35 -15.50
CA ASP A 11 2.16 7.76 -15.92
C ASP A 11 3.23 7.32 -14.93
N LEU A 12 2.87 7.20 -13.65
CA LEU A 12 3.79 6.86 -12.57
C LEU A 12 3.12 5.91 -11.57
N ALA A 13 3.92 5.14 -10.86
CA ALA A 13 3.48 4.32 -9.74
C ALA A 13 4.61 4.10 -8.73
N CYS A 14 4.28 3.93 -7.45
CA CYS A 14 5.26 3.48 -6.47
C CYS A 14 4.61 2.56 -5.44
N PHE A 15 4.79 1.26 -5.64
CA PHE A 15 4.37 0.22 -4.72
C PHE A 15 5.53 -0.07 -3.76
N THR A 16 5.70 0.78 -2.75
CA THR A 16 6.91 0.79 -1.91
C THR A 16 7.17 -0.58 -1.27
N ARG A 17 8.40 -1.08 -1.45
CA ARG A 17 8.92 -2.25 -0.75
C ARG A 17 9.11 -1.94 0.75
N PRO A 18 8.50 -2.69 1.67
CA PRO A 18 8.60 -2.40 3.10
C PRO A 18 10.02 -2.57 3.66
N GLU A 19 10.86 -3.40 3.03
CA GLU A 19 12.25 -3.63 3.44
C GLU A 19 13.17 -2.41 3.25
N MET A 20 12.84 -1.47 2.35
CA MET A 20 13.68 -0.31 2.03
C MET A 20 13.18 0.93 2.76
N LYS A 21 13.65 1.14 3.99
CA LYS A 21 13.17 2.20 4.91
C LYS A 21 13.72 3.60 4.63
N VAL A 22 14.86 3.72 3.95
CA VAL A 22 15.56 5.00 3.73
C VAL A 22 15.23 5.60 2.36
N GLU A 23 15.26 4.77 1.33
CA GLU A 23 14.94 5.14 -0.06
C GLU A 23 13.77 4.31 -0.55
N ARG A 24 12.78 4.97 -1.16
CA ARG A 24 11.58 4.29 -1.65
C ARG A 24 11.92 3.59 -2.95
N PHE A 25 11.79 2.27 -2.97
CA PHE A 25 11.91 1.49 -4.19
C PHE A 25 10.60 0.75 -4.43
N SER A 26 10.03 0.91 -5.63
CA SER A 26 8.79 0.23 -5.99
C SER A 26 9.01 -1.27 -6.24
N TYR A 27 8.06 -2.12 -5.87
CA TYR A 27 7.91 -3.41 -6.53
C TYR A 27 7.80 -3.21 -8.05
N PRO A 28 8.23 -4.19 -8.87
CA PRO A 28 8.14 -4.09 -10.34
C PRO A 28 6.70 -4.11 -10.85
N VAL A 29 5.75 -4.55 -10.04
CA VAL A 29 4.32 -4.62 -10.37
C VAL A 29 3.48 -4.21 -9.16
N ILE A 30 2.21 -3.92 -9.42
CA ILE A 30 1.22 -3.57 -8.39
C ILE A 30 1.05 -4.69 -7.36
N THR A 31 0.99 -4.32 -6.08
CA THR A 31 0.69 -5.26 -4.99
C THR A 31 -0.82 -5.54 -4.92
N PRO A 32 -1.25 -6.71 -4.42
CA PRO A 32 -2.68 -6.99 -4.20
C PRO A 32 -3.36 -5.92 -3.35
N SER A 33 -2.71 -5.40 -2.30
CA SER A 33 -3.24 -4.31 -1.46
C SER A 33 -3.53 -3.04 -2.27
N ALA A 34 -2.59 -2.63 -3.14
CA ALA A 34 -2.76 -1.43 -3.96
C ALA A 34 -3.86 -1.64 -5.02
N ALA A 35 -3.91 -2.82 -5.63
CA ALA A 35 -4.98 -3.19 -6.55
C ALA A 35 -6.35 -3.16 -5.85
N ARG A 36 -6.45 -3.72 -4.64
CA ARG A 36 -7.67 -3.66 -3.81
C ARG A 36 -8.10 -2.22 -3.54
N GLY A 37 -7.16 -1.34 -3.20
CA GLY A 37 -7.42 0.08 -2.99
C GLY A 37 -8.03 0.79 -4.20
N ILE A 38 -7.71 0.37 -5.42
CA ILE A 38 -8.35 0.90 -6.65
C ILE A 38 -9.82 0.47 -6.72
N PHE A 39 -10.12 -0.81 -6.47
CA PHE A 39 -11.49 -1.29 -6.42
C PHE A 39 -12.30 -0.64 -5.29
N ASP A 40 -11.70 -0.48 -4.10
CA ASP A 40 -12.32 0.21 -2.98
C ASP A 40 -12.70 1.64 -3.38
N ALA A 41 -11.76 2.39 -3.98
CA ALA A 41 -11.98 3.77 -4.43
C ALA A 41 -13.20 3.94 -5.35
N ILE A 42 -13.53 2.91 -6.14
CA ILE A 42 -14.74 2.87 -6.99
C ILE A 42 -15.98 2.51 -6.16
N TYR A 43 -15.89 1.41 -5.41
CA TYR A 43 -16.94 0.98 -4.51
C TYR A 43 -16.39 0.24 -3.30
N TRP A 44 -16.63 0.83 -2.14
CA TRP A 44 -16.58 0.18 -0.85
C TRP A 44 -17.73 0.72 -0.01
N ASP A 45 -18.27 -0.11 0.88
CA ASP A 45 -19.41 0.26 1.71
C ASP A 45 -19.41 -0.52 3.03
N GLY A 46 -20.01 0.07 4.05
CA GLY A 46 -20.05 -0.48 5.38
C GLY A 46 -20.88 0.38 6.33
N LYS A 47 -21.33 -0.24 7.42
CA LYS A 47 -22.09 0.43 8.46
C LYS A 47 -21.15 1.05 9.49
N ARG A 48 -21.17 2.37 9.64
CA ARG A 48 -20.39 3.07 10.66
C ARG A 48 -21.17 3.21 11.98
N GLU A 49 -20.52 2.83 13.08
CA GLU A 49 -21.02 2.89 14.44
C GLU A 49 -19.93 3.54 15.33
N GLY A 50 -19.92 4.88 15.39
CA GLY A 50 -18.88 5.64 16.08
C GLY A 50 -17.51 5.56 15.38
N SER A 51 -16.48 5.09 16.10
CA SER A 51 -15.14 4.81 15.56
C SER A 51 -15.03 3.49 14.80
N ARG A 52 -16.07 2.65 14.87
CA ARG A 52 -16.08 1.33 14.27
C ARG A 52 -16.83 1.33 12.96
N ILE A 53 -16.36 0.53 12.01
CA ILE A 53 -17.04 0.27 10.74
C ILE A 53 -17.19 -1.24 10.56
N ARG A 54 -18.41 -1.67 10.23
CA ARG A 54 -18.73 -3.03 9.81
C ARG A 54 -18.78 -3.07 8.28
N PRO A 55 -17.71 -3.49 7.60
CA PRO A 55 -17.72 -3.58 6.14
C PRO A 55 -18.83 -4.53 5.67
N TYR A 56 -19.49 -4.21 4.57
CA TYR A 56 -20.45 -5.14 3.95
C TYR A 56 -19.75 -6.24 3.15
N PHE A 57 -18.51 -5.99 2.71
CA PHE A 57 -17.70 -6.91 1.94
C PHE A 57 -16.23 -6.48 1.96
N HIS A 58 -15.37 -7.31 1.37
CA HIS A 58 -14.05 -6.88 0.93
C HIS A 58 -13.80 -7.33 -0.51
N TRP A 59 -12.91 -6.62 -1.20
CA TRP A 59 -12.42 -7.02 -2.50
C TRP A 59 -11.30 -8.06 -2.38
N GLN A 60 -11.48 -9.19 -3.04
CA GLN A 60 -10.47 -10.23 -3.19
C GLN A 60 -9.84 -10.10 -4.58
N ILE A 61 -8.60 -9.65 -4.64
CA ILE A 61 -7.82 -9.69 -5.89
C ILE A 61 -7.49 -11.14 -6.19
N THR A 62 -7.69 -11.55 -7.45
CA THR A 62 -7.52 -12.95 -7.90
C THR A 62 -6.43 -13.09 -8.94
N ARG A 63 -6.24 -12.06 -9.78
CA ARG A 63 -5.28 -12.06 -10.87
C ARG A 63 -4.89 -10.64 -11.24
N VAL A 64 -3.62 -10.46 -11.56
CA VAL A 64 -3.06 -9.23 -12.13
C VAL A 64 -2.37 -9.59 -13.43
N GLU A 65 -2.77 -8.97 -14.53
CA GLU A 65 -2.08 -9.06 -15.81
C GLU A 65 -1.31 -7.76 -16.02
N VAL A 66 -0.02 -7.86 -16.33
CA VAL A 66 0.85 -6.72 -16.59
C VAL A 66 0.85 -6.47 -18.09
N LEU A 67 0.41 -5.28 -18.51
CA LEU A 67 0.23 -4.96 -19.92
C LEU A 67 1.39 -4.13 -20.49
N GLU A 68 2.22 -3.54 -19.62
CA GLU A 68 3.38 -2.73 -19.99
C GLU A 68 4.62 -3.18 -19.22
N MET A 69 5.78 -3.20 -19.89
CA MET A 69 7.02 -3.63 -19.26
C MET A 69 7.41 -2.68 -18.11
N PRO A 70 7.75 -3.20 -16.91
CA PRO A 70 8.19 -2.38 -15.80
C PRO A 70 9.41 -1.54 -16.15
N ARG A 71 9.26 -0.21 -16.11
CA ARG A 71 10.36 0.74 -16.30
C ARG A 71 10.47 1.62 -15.07
N TYR A 72 11.69 1.77 -14.57
CA TYR A 72 11.94 2.60 -13.40
C TYR A 72 12.35 4.02 -13.80
N ILE A 73 11.97 4.98 -12.98
CA ILE A 73 12.39 6.38 -13.04
C ILE A 73 12.77 6.86 -11.64
N ALA A 74 13.90 7.54 -11.54
CA ALA A 74 14.31 8.20 -10.32
C ALA A 74 13.59 9.55 -10.19
N LEU A 75 12.86 9.73 -9.10
CA LEU A 75 12.18 10.97 -8.75
C LEU A 75 12.78 11.52 -7.46
N ARG A 76 12.96 12.85 -7.39
CA ARG A 76 13.30 13.55 -6.15
C ARG A 76 12.03 14.14 -5.55
N ARG A 77 11.75 13.79 -4.30
CA ARG A 77 10.62 14.32 -3.54
C ARG A 77 11.13 15.19 -2.40
N ASN A 78 10.48 16.32 -2.19
CA ASN A 78 10.62 17.07 -0.95
C ASN A 78 9.63 16.49 0.05
N GLU A 79 10.12 15.87 1.11
CA GLU A 79 9.30 15.41 2.23
C GLU A 79 9.57 16.31 3.45
N VAL A 80 8.51 16.69 4.18
CA VAL A 80 8.61 17.49 5.41
C VAL A 80 9.08 16.57 6.54
N LYS A 81 10.13 16.98 7.28
CA LYS A 81 10.66 16.23 8.43
C LYS A 81 9.75 16.30 9.66
N ASP A 82 9.05 17.42 9.81
CA ASP A 82 8.39 17.76 11.06
C ASP A 82 6.95 17.22 11.11
N ILE A 83 6.64 16.54 12.21
CA ILE A 83 5.28 16.15 12.58
C ILE A 83 4.71 17.27 13.46
N VAL A 84 3.39 17.49 13.39
CA VAL A 84 2.70 18.45 14.26
C VAL A 84 3.09 18.21 15.73
N PRO A 85 3.46 19.27 16.49
CA PRO A 85 3.84 19.11 17.89
C PRO A 85 2.77 18.37 18.70
N GLY A 86 3.18 17.59 19.71
CA GLY A 86 2.25 16.86 20.56
C GLY A 86 1.26 17.78 21.30
N ALA A 87 0.15 17.20 21.78
CA ALA A 87 -0.98 17.91 22.39
C ALA A 87 -0.58 18.87 23.53
N ALA A 88 0.49 18.58 24.28
CA ALA A 88 1.00 19.46 25.32
C ALA A 88 1.51 20.81 24.79
N THR A 89 2.15 20.82 23.62
CA THR A 89 2.62 22.05 22.96
C THR A 89 1.45 22.78 22.30
N LEU A 90 0.52 22.04 21.69
CA LEU A 90 -0.71 22.62 21.12
C LEU A 90 -1.56 23.32 22.19
N ASN A 91 -1.71 22.73 23.37
CA ASN A 91 -2.46 23.31 24.48
C ASN A 91 -1.84 24.61 25.00
N LYS A 92 -0.49 24.71 25.00
CA LYS A 92 0.23 25.94 25.34
C LYS A 92 0.05 27.04 24.29
N TRP A 93 -0.06 26.66 23.02
CA TRP A 93 -0.38 27.61 21.94
C TRP A 93 -1.81 28.11 22.05
N MET A 94 -2.76 27.22 22.30
CA MET A 94 -4.18 27.59 22.49
C MET A 94 -4.41 28.45 23.73
N SER A 95 -3.65 28.23 24.81
CA SER A 95 -3.75 29.04 26.04
C SER A 95 -2.95 30.34 26.00
N GLY A 96 -2.24 30.63 24.90
CA GLY A 96 -1.38 31.80 24.77
C GLY A 96 -0.10 31.76 25.62
N ALA A 97 0.18 30.64 26.29
CA ALA A 97 1.39 30.44 27.08
C ALA A 97 2.66 30.31 26.23
N GLN A 98 2.52 30.07 24.92
CA GLN A 98 3.60 30.04 23.94
C GLN A 98 3.06 30.44 22.56
N ALA A 99 3.81 31.20 21.77
CA ALA A 99 3.41 31.56 20.42
C ALA A 99 3.46 30.34 19.47
N PRO A 100 2.48 30.16 18.56
CA PRO A 100 2.51 29.07 17.59
C PRO A 100 3.65 29.26 16.58
N GLU A 101 4.47 28.23 16.42
CA GLU A 101 5.50 28.19 15.38
C GLU A 101 4.92 27.52 14.12
N PRO A 102 4.89 28.21 12.97
CA PRO A 102 4.43 27.59 11.73
C PRO A 102 5.38 26.46 11.31
N LEU A 103 4.79 25.34 10.89
CA LEU A 103 5.53 24.28 10.22
C LEU A 103 5.81 24.70 8.79
N TRP A 104 7.05 25.12 8.52
CA TRP A 104 7.47 25.53 7.20
C TRP A 104 7.68 24.32 6.31
N ALA A 105 6.81 24.14 5.31
CA ALA A 105 6.96 23.08 4.30
C ALA A 105 8.14 23.32 3.34
N ASP A 106 8.57 24.59 3.20
CA ASP A 106 9.52 25.05 2.18
C ASP A 106 10.69 25.92 2.71
N GLY A 107 11.02 25.83 4.00
CA GLY A 107 12.17 26.61 4.53
C GLY A 107 13.52 26.03 4.09
N GLY A 108 14.35 26.86 3.44
CA GLY A 108 15.74 26.55 3.11
C GLY A 108 16.72 26.90 4.24
N LYS A 109 18.00 26.54 4.07
CA LYS A 109 19.09 26.89 5.00
C LYS A 109 19.24 28.41 5.17
N ASP A 110 18.95 29.14 4.10
CA ASP A 110 19.00 30.61 4.06
C ASP A 110 17.86 31.26 4.85
N ASP A 111 16.74 30.54 5.09
CA ASP A 111 15.58 31.05 5.83
C ASP A 111 15.57 30.63 7.32
N LEU A 112 16.15 29.46 7.66
CA LEU A 112 15.99 28.82 8.98
C LEU A 112 17.29 28.71 9.79
N GLY A 113 18.44 29.10 9.22
CA GLY A 113 19.74 29.17 9.92
C GLY A 113 20.28 27.85 10.49
N THR A 114 19.61 26.72 10.26
CA THR A 114 19.96 25.41 10.85
C THR A 114 19.63 24.25 9.87
N ASP A 115 20.52 23.25 9.76
CA ASP A 115 20.31 22.03 8.94
C ASP A 115 19.34 21.00 9.59
N GLN A 116 18.78 21.33 10.77
CA GLN A 116 17.92 20.44 11.56
C GLN A 116 16.42 20.66 11.34
N LYS A 117 16.00 21.76 10.73
CA LYS A 117 14.60 22.05 10.36
C LYS A 117 14.48 22.18 8.84
N GLY A 118 13.41 21.62 8.24
CA GLY A 118 13.14 21.73 6.79
C GLY A 118 13.15 20.42 5.99
N ARG A 119 13.31 20.54 4.66
CA ARG A 119 13.11 19.48 3.65
C ARG A 119 14.08 18.30 3.81
N THR A 120 13.57 17.07 3.75
CA THR A 120 14.38 15.91 3.32
C THR A 120 14.11 15.66 1.84
N GLN A 121 15.14 15.76 1.01
CA GLN A 121 15.07 15.22 -0.34
C GLN A 121 15.20 13.71 -0.26
N ARG A 122 14.14 12.97 -0.60
CA ARG A 122 14.20 11.51 -0.72
C ARG A 122 14.20 11.13 -2.18
N GLN A 123 15.12 10.25 -2.55
CA GLN A 123 15.07 9.59 -3.84
C GLN A 123 14.00 8.50 -3.80
N THR A 124 13.16 8.48 -4.83
CA THR A 124 12.16 7.45 -5.05
C THR A 124 12.42 6.81 -6.40
N MET A 125 12.64 5.49 -6.41
CA MET A 125 12.65 4.70 -7.63
C MET A 125 11.21 4.25 -7.92
N ALA A 126 10.51 5.06 -8.72
CA ALA A 126 9.13 4.82 -9.12
C ALA A 126 9.07 4.04 -10.43
N LEU A 127 7.93 3.43 -10.73
CA LEU A 127 7.62 2.90 -12.04
C LEU A 127 7.08 4.02 -12.94
N LYS A 128 7.29 3.87 -14.25
CA LYS A 128 6.84 4.80 -15.30
C LYS A 128 5.98 4.07 -16.33
N ASN A 129 4.90 4.71 -16.75
CA ASN A 129 3.95 4.27 -17.76
C ASN A 129 3.44 2.86 -17.47
N VAL A 130 2.74 2.71 -16.36
CA VAL A 130 2.21 1.41 -15.92
C VAL A 130 0.82 1.18 -16.49
N ARG A 131 0.53 -0.07 -16.84
CA ARG A 131 -0.80 -0.52 -17.26
C ARG A 131 -1.02 -1.95 -16.81
N TYR A 132 -2.18 -2.21 -16.23
CA TYR A 132 -2.54 -3.52 -15.70
C TYR A 132 -3.98 -3.87 -16.05
N ARG A 133 -4.27 -5.17 -16.12
CA ARG A 133 -5.63 -5.69 -16.02
C ARG A 133 -5.80 -6.42 -14.70
N LEU A 134 -6.70 -5.90 -13.87
CA LEU A 134 -6.93 -6.36 -12.51
C LEU A 134 -8.23 -7.14 -12.44
N HIS A 135 -8.19 -8.31 -11.81
CA HIS A 135 -9.36 -9.16 -11.60
C HIS A 135 -9.66 -9.30 -10.12
N ALA A 136 -10.87 -8.96 -9.72
CA ALA A 136 -11.29 -9.02 -8.33
C ALA A 136 -12.70 -9.58 -8.18
N ARG A 137 -12.99 -10.06 -6.97
CA ARG A 137 -14.31 -10.57 -6.57
C ARG A 137 -14.75 -9.90 -5.28
N ILE A 138 -16.05 -9.66 -5.16
CA ILE A 138 -16.65 -9.26 -3.89
C ILE A 138 -16.79 -10.49 -3.01
N VAL A 139 -16.18 -10.45 -1.82
CA VAL A 139 -16.41 -11.43 -0.76
C VAL A 139 -17.32 -10.79 0.28
N PRO A 140 -18.62 -11.14 0.29
CA PRO A 140 -19.61 -10.55 1.19
C PRO A 140 -19.29 -10.89 2.65
N LYS A 141 -19.52 -9.95 3.55
CA LYS A 141 -19.62 -10.21 4.99
C LYS A 141 -21.02 -10.73 5.33
N SER A 142 -21.17 -11.36 6.49
CA SER A 142 -22.42 -12.04 6.87
C SER A 142 -23.65 -11.13 6.71
N GLY A 143 -24.73 -11.67 6.12
CA GLY A 143 -26.00 -10.96 5.92
C GLY A 143 -26.05 -9.99 4.74
N ASN A 144 -25.01 -9.88 3.91
CA ASN A 144 -25.02 -9.01 2.72
C ASN A 144 -25.27 -9.80 1.43
N ASP A 145 -26.17 -9.28 0.59
CA ASP A 145 -26.50 -9.88 -0.71
C ASP A 145 -25.42 -9.56 -1.76
N PRO A 146 -24.71 -10.57 -2.31
CA PRO A 146 -23.73 -10.37 -3.36
C PRO A 146 -24.31 -9.71 -4.62
N ALA A 147 -25.54 -10.03 -5.02
CA ALA A 147 -26.11 -9.53 -6.27
C ALA A 147 -26.24 -8.00 -6.24
N LYS A 148 -26.80 -7.46 -5.15
CA LYS A 148 -26.86 -6.01 -4.90
C LYS A 148 -25.48 -5.35 -4.93
N LEU A 149 -24.50 -5.94 -4.22
CA LEU A 149 -23.14 -5.39 -4.14
C LEU A 149 -22.46 -5.32 -5.53
N ASN A 150 -22.53 -6.42 -6.30
CA ASN A 150 -21.97 -6.45 -7.66
C ASN A 150 -22.67 -5.44 -8.58
N ALA A 151 -24.00 -5.33 -8.52
CA ALA A 151 -24.74 -4.35 -9.31
C ALA A 151 -24.35 -2.89 -8.98
N CYS A 152 -24.13 -2.58 -7.69
CA CYS A 152 -23.65 -1.28 -7.25
C CYS A 152 -22.25 -0.96 -7.81
N PHE A 153 -21.32 -1.91 -7.76
CA PHE A 153 -19.98 -1.75 -8.34
C PHE A 153 -20.04 -1.51 -9.85
N VAL A 154 -20.70 -2.40 -10.60
CA VAL A 154 -20.76 -2.35 -12.07
C VAL A 154 -21.31 -1.00 -12.54
N ARG A 155 -22.39 -0.51 -11.91
CA ARG A 155 -22.97 0.79 -12.24
C ARG A 155 -21.96 1.93 -12.08
N ARG A 156 -21.12 1.91 -11.04
CA ARG A 156 -20.11 2.97 -10.81
C ARG A 156 -18.95 2.83 -11.78
N ALA A 157 -18.41 1.61 -11.92
CA ALA A 157 -17.25 1.32 -12.74
C ALA A 157 -17.49 1.66 -14.22
N LYS A 158 -18.65 1.29 -14.79
CA LYS A 158 -19.04 1.63 -16.18
C LYS A 158 -19.09 3.13 -16.47
N HIS A 159 -19.38 3.95 -15.46
CA HIS A 159 -19.50 5.40 -15.63
C HIS A 159 -18.27 6.16 -15.13
N GLY A 160 -17.16 5.46 -14.84
CA GLY A 160 -15.95 6.07 -14.29
C GLY A 160 -16.14 6.72 -12.91
N LYS A 161 -17.21 6.35 -12.17
CA LYS A 161 -17.52 6.96 -10.88
C LYS A 161 -16.69 6.31 -9.78
N CYS A 162 -16.04 7.15 -8.97
CA CYS A 162 -15.32 6.76 -7.77
C CYS A 162 -15.63 7.76 -6.65
N PHE A 163 -15.51 7.33 -5.39
CA PHE A 163 -15.68 8.24 -4.25
C PHE A 163 -14.41 9.06 -3.99
N GLN A 164 -13.26 8.54 -4.40
CA GLN A 164 -11.97 9.21 -4.41
C GLN A 164 -11.22 8.80 -5.68
N GLN A 165 -10.38 9.68 -6.22
CA GLN A 165 -9.50 9.35 -7.35
C GLN A 165 -8.60 8.15 -6.96
N PRO A 166 -8.68 7.01 -7.68
CA PRO A 166 -7.76 5.91 -7.46
C PRO A 166 -6.31 6.34 -7.75
N TYR A 167 -5.35 5.69 -7.12
CA TYR A 167 -3.93 6.02 -7.26
C TYR A 167 -3.04 4.77 -7.17
N PHE A 168 -1.85 4.83 -7.77
CA PHE A 168 -0.88 3.75 -7.77
C PHE A 168 0.14 3.88 -6.64
N GLY A 169 -0.26 3.38 -5.47
CA GLY A 169 0.58 3.26 -4.28
C GLY A 169 0.60 4.52 -3.41
N CYS A 170 0.86 5.69 -3.99
CA CYS A 170 0.77 6.97 -3.28
C CYS A 170 -0.11 7.98 -4.03
N ARG A 171 -0.72 8.92 -3.29
CA ARG A 171 -1.77 9.83 -3.80
C ARG A 171 -1.29 10.76 -4.92
N GLU A 172 0.02 10.97 -5.05
CA GLU A 172 0.60 11.79 -6.12
C GLU A 172 0.54 11.12 -7.49
N PHE A 173 0.26 9.82 -7.56
CA PHE A 173 0.25 9.04 -8.78
C PHE A 173 -1.17 8.57 -9.10
N PRO A 174 -2.00 9.40 -9.77
CA PRO A 174 -3.37 9.03 -10.11
C PRO A 174 -3.40 7.80 -11.01
N ALA A 175 -4.36 6.92 -10.76
CA ALA A 175 -4.67 5.75 -11.57
C ALA A 175 -6.00 5.98 -12.28
N PHE A 176 -5.97 5.90 -13.60
CA PHE A 176 -7.15 5.88 -14.45
C PHE A 176 -7.64 4.44 -14.58
N PHE A 177 -8.94 4.27 -14.83
CA PHE A 177 -9.52 2.95 -14.95
C PHE A 177 -10.66 2.91 -15.96
N GLU A 178 -10.88 1.72 -16.52
CA GLU A 178 -12.03 1.36 -17.33
C GLU A 178 -12.58 0.00 -16.90
N TYR A 179 -13.90 -0.14 -16.89
CA TYR A 179 -14.54 -1.42 -16.60
C TYR A 179 -14.61 -2.29 -17.85
N VAL A 180 -14.01 -3.47 -17.78
CA VAL A 180 -14.00 -4.43 -18.88
C VAL A 180 -15.19 -5.37 -18.69
N GLU A 181 -16.28 -5.11 -19.42
CA GLU A 181 -17.53 -5.88 -19.30
C GLU A 181 -17.37 -7.34 -19.68
N ASP A 182 -16.69 -7.57 -20.81
CA ASP A 182 -16.39 -8.90 -21.33
C ASP A 182 -14.89 -8.99 -21.65
N PRO A 183 -14.09 -9.56 -20.73
CA PRO A 183 -12.66 -9.75 -20.94
C PRO A 183 -12.32 -10.66 -22.13
N GLN A 184 -13.26 -11.50 -22.59
CA GLN A 184 -13.05 -12.35 -23.77
C GLN A 184 -13.28 -11.58 -25.07
N ALA A 185 -14.28 -10.70 -25.10
CA ALA A 185 -14.54 -9.82 -26.24
C ALA A 185 -13.49 -8.70 -26.37
N GLN A 186 -12.87 -8.29 -25.26
CA GLN A 186 -11.83 -7.27 -25.23
C GLN A 186 -10.51 -7.85 -24.70
N PRO A 187 -9.85 -8.78 -25.41
CA PRO A 187 -8.64 -9.39 -24.91
C PRO A 187 -7.52 -8.35 -24.77
N ALA A 188 -6.71 -8.49 -23.72
CA ALA A 188 -5.45 -7.78 -23.60
C ALA A 188 -4.32 -8.81 -23.64
N THR A 189 -3.19 -8.45 -24.24
CA THR A 189 -2.00 -9.29 -24.27
C THR A 189 -1.07 -8.85 -23.15
N PRO A 190 -0.87 -9.68 -22.11
CA PRO A 190 0.12 -9.39 -21.08
C PRO A 190 1.53 -9.42 -21.68
N ILE A 191 2.47 -8.77 -21.00
CA ILE A 191 3.89 -8.84 -21.37
C ILE A 191 4.40 -10.29 -21.32
N ALA A 192 5.31 -10.65 -22.20
CA ALA A 192 5.97 -11.95 -22.16
C ALA A 192 7.11 -11.95 -21.13
N LEU A 193 6.76 -11.92 -19.84
CA LEU A 193 7.72 -11.90 -18.73
C LEU A 193 7.42 -12.99 -17.71
N ASP A 194 8.38 -13.91 -17.56
CA ASP A 194 8.44 -14.85 -16.45
C ASP A 194 9.41 -14.31 -15.41
N GLN A 195 8.95 -14.11 -14.18
CA GLN A 195 9.78 -13.60 -13.11
C GLN A 195 9.30 -14.08 -11.74
N ASN A 196 10.21 -14.65 -10.94
CA ASN A 196 9.96 -14.84 -9.53
C ASN A 196 10.22 -13.53 -8.78
N LEU A 197 9.18 -12.97 -8.14
CA LEU A 197 9.25 -11.71 -7.41
C LEU A 197 9.59 -11.92 -5.92
N GLY A 198 9.57 -13.18 -5.46
CA GLY A 198 9.78 -13.56 -4.07
C GLY A 198 8.62 -13.11 -3.18
N LEU A 199 8.92 -12.89 -1.90
CA LEU A 199 7.95 -12.38 -0.94
C LEU A 199 7.51 -10.97 -1.31
N MET A 200 6.21 -10.81 -1.53
CA MET A 200 5.57 -9.53 -1.83
C MET A 200 4.52 -9.21 -0.76
N LEU A 201 4.38 -7.91 -0.46
CA LEU A 201 3.26 -7.39 0.33
C LEU A 201 1.92 -7.83 -0.28
N TYR A 202 1.15 -8.60 0.48
CA TYR A 202 -0.21 -8.97 0.13
C TYR A 202 -1.18 -7.88 0.57
N ASP A 203 -1.28 -7.62 1.87
CA ASP A 203 -2.11 -6.55 2.44
C ASP A 203 -1.58 -6.06 3.79
N VAL A 204 -2.02 -4.86 4.19
CA VAL A 204 -1.74 -4.25 5.50
C VAL A 204 -2.96 -4.28 6.44
N PHE A 205 -4.08 -4.83 5.97
CA PHE A 205 -5.31 -5.02 6.74
C PHE A 205 -5.61 -6.52 6.88
N ASP A 206 -6.23 -6.91 8.00
CA ASP A 206 -6.83 -8.25 8.10
C ASP A 206 -8.21 -8.27 7.44
N LEU A 207 -8.28 -8.80 6.23
CA LEU A 207 -9.52 -8.81 5.43
C LEU A 207 -10.61 -9.71 6.04
N ARG A 208 -10.28 -10.55 7.03
CA ARG A 208 -11.26 -11.38 7.75
C ARG A 208 -12.07 -10.58 8.76
N CYS A 209 -11.59 -9.43 9.22
CA CYS A 209 -12.28 -8.65 10.25
C CYS A 209 -13.73 -8.33 9.86
N GLU A 210 -14.66 -8.60 10.78
CA GLU A 210 -16.09 -8.23 10.67
C GLU A 210 -16.35 -6.80 11.15
N VAL A 211 -15.40 -6.25 11.91
CA VAL A 211 -15.42 -4.89 12.45
C VAL A 211 -14.01 -4.34 12.34
N ILE A 212 -13.89 -3.10 11.88
CA ILE A 212 -12.64 -2.36 11.78
C ILE A 212 -12.78 -1.10 12.64
N ASP A 213 -11.75 -0.74 13.40
CA ASP A 213 -11.67 0.51 14.15
C ASP A 213 -10.49 1.37 13.64
N ASP A 214 -10.63 2.69 13.68
CA ASP A 214 -9.59 3.64 13.27
C ASP A 214 -8.27 3.46 14.06
N ARG A 215 -8.31 2.79 15.22
CA ARG A 215 -7.16 2.51 16.10
C ARG A 215 -6.53 1.14 15.87
N ASP A 216 -7.07 0.33 14.96
CA ASP A 216 -6.55 -1.00 14.68
C ASP A 216 -5.10 -0.91 14.18
N LYS A 217 -4.26 -1.82 14.70
CA LYS A 217 -2.87 -1.92 14.25
C LYS A 217 -2.84 -2.51 12.82
N PRO A 218 -1.91 -2.07 11.97
CA PRO A 218 -1.71 -2.72 10.67
C PRO A 218 -1.45 -4.22 10.82
N SER A 219 -2.10 -5.03 9.98
CA SER A 219 -1.91 -6.48 9.90
C SER A 219 -1.23 -6.82 8.59
N ILE A 220 0.09 -6.98 8.64
CA ILE A 220 0.88 -7.24 7.43
C ILE A 220 0.75 -8.73 7.04
N SER A 221 0.39 -8.94 5.78
CA SER A 221 0.37 -10.25 5.13
C SER A 221 1.28 -10.24 3.90
N LEU A 222 1.92 -11.38 3.63
CA LEU A 222 2.86 -11.59 2.52
C LEU A 222 2.49 -12.85 1.74
N PHE A 223 2.94 -12.95 0.49
CA PHE A 223 2.82 -14.17 -0.31
C PHE A 223 4.02 -14.30 -1.27
N GLU A 224 4.28 -15.52 -1.74
CA GLU A 224 5.28 -15.76 -2.78
C GLU A 224 4.71 -15.35 -4.15
N ALA A 225 5.14 -14.21 -4.66
CA ALA A 225 4.66 -13.65 -5.92
C ALA A 225 5.51 -14.13 -7.10
N LYS A 226 4.85 -14.52 -8.18
CA LYS A 226 5.49 -14.90 -9.46
C LYS A 226 4.67 -14.34 -10.61
N LEU A 227 5.37 -13.86 -11.64
CA LEU A 227 4.82 -13.58 -12.96
C LEU A 227 5.13 -14.77 -13.86
N ILE A 228 4.11 -15.27 -14.54
CA ILE A 228 4.21 -16.28 -15.59
C ILE A 228 3.46 -15.73 -16.80
N GLY A 229 4.17 -15.47 -17.90
CA GLY A 229 3.65 -14.79 -19.08
C GLY A 229 3.04 -13.44 -18.76
N GLY A 230 3.66 -12.66 -17.87
CA GLY A 230 3.15 -11.34 -17.43
C GLY A 230 1.93 -11.41 -16.52
N VAL A 231 1.52 -12.59 -16.07
CA VAL A 231 0.36 -12.80 -15.21
C VAL A 231 0.81 -13.21 -13.81
N MET A 232 0.32 -12.49 -12.80
CA MET A 232 0.45 -12.85 -11.40
C MET A 232 -0.87 -13.39 -10.89
N GLY A 233 -0.88 -14.67 -10.51
CA GLY A 233 -1.98 -15.27 -9.75
C GLY A 233 -1.93 -14.79 -8.30
N VAL A 234 -3.06 -14.37 -7.76
CA VAL A 234 -3.16 -13.91 -6.38
C VAL A 234 -4.02 -14.91 -5.59
N PRO A 235 -3.44 -15.63 -4.60
CA PRO A 235 -4.20 -16.59 -3.81
C PRO A 235 -5.26 -15.87 -2.99
N ALA A 236 -6.34 -16.59 -2.61
CA ALA A 236 -7.34 -16.03 -1.70
C ALA A 236 -6.69 -15.64 -0.36
N TYR A 237 -7.20 -14.60 0.31
CA TYR A 237 -6.60 -14.14 1.57
C TYR A 237 -6.65 -15.23 2.67
N SER A 238 -7.66 -16.10 2.64
CA SER A 238 -7.81 -17.25 3.54
C SER A 238 -6.87 -18.41 3.22
N ASP A 239 -6.18 -18.40 2.08
CA ASP A 239 -5.26 -19.46 1.67
C ASP A 239 -4.03 -19.51 2.59
N ALA A 240 -3.52 -20.71 2.85
CA ALA A 240 -2.31 -20.93 3.65
C ALA A 240 -1.05 -20.34 3.00
N ALA A 241 -1.05 -20.14 1.68
CA ALA A 241 0.01 -19.45 0.95
C ALA A 241 0.16 -17.97 1.36
N VAL A 242 -0.88 -17.37 1.96
CA VAL A 242 -0.85 -15.98 2.46
C VAL A 242 -0.38 -15.97 3.92
N LYS A 243 0.89 -15.64 4.11
CA LYS A 243 1.60 -15.58 5.40
C LYS A 243 1.17 -14.33 6.16
N LYS A 244 0.48 -14.49 7.29
CA LYS A 244 -0.02 -13.39 8.13
C LYS A 244 0.91 -13.22 9.32
N LEU A 245 1.60 -12.08 9.42
CA LEU A 245 2.70 -11.92 10.40
C LEU A 245 2.21 -11.90 11.85
N GLY A 246 0.99 -11.39 12.12
CA GLY A 246 0.40 -11.42 13.47
C GLY A 246 0.12 -12.83 14.01
N GLU A 247 -0.03 -13.83 13.14
CA GLU A 247 -0.25 -15.24 13.54
C GLU A 247 1.07 -15.97 13.81
N LEU A 248 2.17 -15.56 13.14
CA LEU A 248 3.49 -16.14 13.34
C LEU A 248 4.07 -15.81 14.72
N GLU A 249 3.75 -14.64 15.29
CA GLU A 249 4.16 -14.25 16.64
C GLU A 249 3.44 -15.07 17.74
N HIS A 250 2.16 -15.41 17.55
CA HIS A 250 1.38 -16.22 18.49
C HIS A 250 1.79 -17.71 18.49
N VAL A 251 2.16 -18.28 17.34
CA VAL A 251 2.63 -19.68 17.28
C VAL A 251 4.02 -19.81 17.94
N ALA A 252 4.87 -18.79 17.79
CA ALA A 252 6.17 -18.73 18.44
C ALA A 252 6.07 -18.58 19.98
N SER A 253 5.05 -17.86 20.49
CA SER A 253 4.82 -17.78 21.95
C SER A 253 4.25 -19.08 22.54
N THR A 254 3.49 -19.84 21.75
CA THR A 254 2.84 -21.08 22.21
C THR A 254 3.80 -22.28 22.23
N HIS A 255 4.87 -22.26 21.43
CA HIS A 255 5.88 -23.33 21.36
C HIS A 255 7.13 -23.11 22.22
N GLY A 256 7.15 -22.11 23.11
CA GLY A 256 8.22 -21.96 24.11
C GLY A 256 9.65 -21.79 23.54
N ILE A 257 9.80 -21.38 22.28
CA ILE A 257 11.12 -21.14 21.70
C ILE A 257 11.55 -19.72 22.07
N ARG A 258 12.26 -19.57 23.19
CA ARG A 258 13.07 -18.38 23.46
C ARG A 258 14.15 -18.28 22.38
N ARG A 259 14.01 -17.33 21.44
CA ARG A 259 15.15 -16.83 20.69
C ARG A 259 15.67 -15.55 21.34
N THR A 260 16.73 -15.71 22.12
CA THR A 260 17.77 -14.71 22.28
C THR A 260 18.35 -14.40 20.90
N THR A 261 18.11 -13.20 20.40
CA THR A 261 18.99 -12.57 19.41
C THR A 261 19.13 -11.11 19.79
N ARG A 262 20.04 -10.87 20.74
CA ARG A 262 20.76 -9.60 20.81
C ARG A 262 21.66 -9.56 19.58
N PHE A 263 21.35 -8.72 18.59
CA PHE A 263 22.39 -8.26 17.68
C PHE A 263 23.06 -7.07 18.35
N GLY A 264 24.13 -7.38 19.10
CA GLY A 264 25.03 -6.39 19.68
C GLY A 264 25.97 -5.81 18.62
N ALA A 265 26.28 -4.54 18.83
CA ALA A 265 27.21 -3.72 18.05
C ALA A 265 28.64 -4.28 18.03
N GLY A 266 29.39 -3.94 16.97
CA GLY A 266 30.84 -4.06 16.96
C GLY A 266 31.43 -4.21 15.56
N PHE A 267 31.70 -3.10 14.87
CA PHE A 267 32.78 -3.06 13.89
C PHE A 267 33.58 -1.77 14.09
N GLN A 268 34.76 -1.93 14.68
CA GLN A 268 35.77 -0.89 14.88
C GLN A 268 36.58 -0.73 13.58
N ASP A 269 36.78 0.54 13.20
CA ASP A 269 37.67 1.00 12.14
C ASP A 269 39.14 0.91 12.60
N PRO A 270 40.04 0.22 11.87
CA PRO A 270 41.44 0.13 12.26
C PRO A 270 42.28 1.17 11.50
N ARG A 271 42.22 2.45 11.87
CA ARG A 271 43.21 3.47 11.47
C ARG A 271 43.35 4.58 12.52
N ASN A 272 44.22 4.40 13.51
CA ASN A 272 45.27 5.37 13.82
C ASN A 272 46.22 4.82 14.89
N THR A 273 47.48 4.70 14.51
CA THR A 273 48.62 4.50 15.41
C THR A 273 49.32 5.85 15.53
N LEU A 274 49.90 6.13 16.72
CA LEU A 274 50.84 7.24 17.04
C LEU A 274 50.14 8.58 17.40
N ALA A 275 50.49 9.30 18.48
CA ALA A 275 51.54 9.16 19.47
C ALA A 275 51.22 10.04 20.71
N HIS A 276 51.89 9.69 21.81
CA HIS A 276 52.11 10.41 23.09
C HIS A 276 50.99 10.42 24.13
#